data_AF-A0A3B9GHW0-F1
#
_entry.id   AF-A0A3B9GHW0-F1
#
_cell.length_a   1.000
_cell.length_b   1.000
_cell.length_c   1.000
_cell.angle_alpha   90.00
_cell.angle_beta   90.00
_cell.angle_gamma   90.00
#
_symmetry.space_group_name_H-M   'P 1'
#
loop_
_entity.id
_entity.type
_entity.pdbx_description
1 polymer ?
#
loop_
_entity_poly.entity_id
_entity_poly.type
_entity_poly.pdbx_seq_one_letter_code
_entity_poly.pdbx_strand_id
1 'polypeptide(L)' 'MLRAHIDKENAILFPLGSQILGSDRLERMGADFDAFEADVMGKGEHERLHAMLEEFSMRYGQG' A
#
# COMPACT_ATOMS: atom_id res chain seq x y z
N MET A 1 -15.20 3.66 8.73
CA MET A 1 -14.91 2.24 8.45
C MET A 1 -13.55 2.07 7.77
N LEU A 2 -13.24 2.75 6.66
CA LEU A 2 -11.89 2.71 6.06
C LEU A 2 -10.81 3.42 6.90
N ARG A 3 -11.11 4.61 7.46
CA ARG A 3 -10.11 5.36 8.26
C ARG A 3 -9.59 4.57 9.45
N ALA A 4 -10.49 3.94 10.22
CA ALA A 4 -10.10 3.09 11.34
C ALA A 4 -9.27 1.86 10.93
N HIS A 5 -9.49 1.33 9.73
CA HIS A 5 -8.69 0.24 9.18
C HIS A 5 -7.27 0.73 8.86
N ILE A 6 -7.14 1.84 8.13
CA ILE A 6 -5.85 2.49 7.82
C ILE A 6 -5.08 2.83 9.10
N ASP A 7 -5.76 3.41 10.10
CA ASP A 7 -5.13 3.77 11.37
C ASP A 7 -4.62 2.53 12.11
N LYS A 8 -5.36 1.42 12.10
CA LYS A 8 -4.93 0.14 12.68
C LYS A 8 -3.70 -0.42 11.97
N GLU A 9 -3.67 -0.37 10.66
CA GLU A 9 -2.55 -0.88 9.86
C GLU A 9 -1.28 -0.06 10.12
N ASN A 10 -1.36 1.27 10.00
CA ASN A 10 -0.22 2.16 10.17
C ASN A 10 0.32 2.20 11.60
N ALA A 11 -0.56 2.20 12.61
CA ALA A 11 -0.13 2.37 13.99
C ALA A 11 0.27 1.05 14.65
N ILE A 12 -0.29 -0.08 14.23
CA ILE A 12 -0.15 -1.37 14.93
C ILE A 12 0.44 -2.44 14.02
N LEU A 13 -0.21 -2.74 12.90
CA LEU A 13 0.12 -3.94 12.13
C LEU A 13 1.41 -3.82 11.33
N PHE A 14 1.66 -2.69 10.66
CA PHE A 14 2.91 -2.49 9.92
C PHE A 14 4.13 -2.41 10.85
N PRO A 15 4.11 -1.66 11.97
CA PRO A 15 5.22 -1.67 12.92
C PRO A 15 5.49 -3.07 13.51
N LEU A 16 4.43 -3.80 13.90
CA LEU A 16 4.56 -5.16 14.41
C LEU A 16 5.12 -6.12 13.35
N GLY A 17 4.61 -6.03 12.12
CA GLY A 17 5.11 -6.80 10.98
C GLY A 17 6.59 -6.57 10.75
N SER A 18 7.04 -5.31 10.78
CA SER A 18 8.45 -4.96 10.61
C SER A 18 9.35 -5.55 11.70
N GLN A 19 8.89 -5.56 12.95
CA GLN A 19 9.63 -6.17 14.06
C GLN A 19 9.75 -7.69 13.92
N ILE A 20 8.69 -8.37 13.47
CA ILE A 20 8.64 -9.83 13.36
C ILE A 20 9.39 -10.33 12.12
N LEU A 21 9.23 -9.65 10.98
CA LEU A 21 9.70 -10.13 9.68
C LEU A 21 11.16 -9.73 9.42
N GLY A 22 11.60 -8.58 9.94
CA GLY A 22 12.93 -8.02 9.67
C GLY A 22 13.10 -7.49 8.25
N SER A 23 14.18 -6.73 8.03
CA SER A 23 14.45 -6.03 6.75
C SER A 23 14.49 -6.98 5.56
N ASP A 24 15.23 -8.07 5.64
CA ASP A 24 15.51 -8.92 4.48
C ASP A 24 14.25 -9.61 3.95
N ARG A 25 13.31 -9.95 4.85
CA ARG A 25 12.05 -10.57 4.45
C ARG A 25 11.09 -9.54 3.87
N LEU A 26 11.05 -8.34 4.45
CA LEU A 26 10.26 -7.25 3.89
C LEU A 26 10.73 -6.87 2.50
N GLU A 27 12.05 -6.81 2.27
CA GLU A 27 12.62 -6.51 0.96
C GLU A 27 12.25 -7.57 -0.09
N ARG A 28 12.39 -8.85 0.25
CA ARG A 28 11.95 -9.95 -0.63
C ARG A 28 10.46 -9.88 -0.93
N MET A 29 9.65 -9.63 0.09
CA MET A 29 8.20 -9.51 -0.08
C MET A 29 7.83 -8.33 -0.99
N GLY A 30 8.54 -7.20 -0.88
CA GLY A 30 8.38 -6.06 -1.78
C GLY A 30 8.64 -6.44 -3.25
N ALA A 31 9.76 -7.14 -3.50
CA ALA A 31 10.07 -7.61 -4.86
C ALA A 31 9.01 -8.61 -5.39
N ASP A 32 8.48 -9.48 -4.53
CA ASP A 32 7.41 -10.41 -4.89
C ASP A 32 6.10 -9.66 -5.26
N PHE A 33 5.80 -8.56 -4.55
CA PHE A 33 4.66 -7.69 -4.88
C PHE A 33 4.86 -6.99 -6.22
N ASP A 34 6.04 -6.40 -6.47
CA ASP A 34 6.34 -5.73 -7.74
C ASP A 34 6.17 -6.67 -8.95
N ALA A 35 6.64 -7.93 -8.81
CA ALA A 35 6.45 -8.95 -9.83
C ALA A 35 4.98 -9.30 -10.03
N PHE A 36 4.24 -9.50 -8.93
CA PHE A 36 2.82 -9.81 -8.98
C PHE A 36 2.00 -8.69 -9.65
N GLU A 37 2.29 -7.43 -9.34
CA GLU A 37 1.61 -6.29 -9.94
C GLU A 37 1.83 -6.23 -11.46
N ALA A 38 3.08 -6.42 -11.90
CA ALA A 38 3.41 -6.44 -13.32
C ALA A 38 2.67 -7.55 -14.08
N ASP A 39 2.58 -8.75 -13.48
CA ASP A 39 2.02 -9.94 -14.12
C ASP A 39 0.49 -10.01 -14.07
N VAL A 40 -0.13 -9.54 -12.98
CA VAL A 40 -1.57 -9.71 -12.73
C VAL A 40 -2.37 -8.45 -13.00
N MET A 41 -1.89 -7.29 -12.56
CA MET A 41 -2.59 -6.02 -12.80
C MET A 41 -2.22 -5.40 -14.14
N GLY A 42 -1.01 -5.70 -14.61
CA GLY A 42 -0.41 -5.07 -15.78
C GLY A 42 0.40 -3.84 -15.39
N LYS A 43 1.53 -3.67 -16.08
CA LYS A 43 2.50 -2.61 -15.82
C LYS A 43 1.85 -1.21 -15.82
N GLY A 44 2.01 -0.47 -14.72
CA GLY A 44 1.55 0.92 -14.59
C GLY A 44 0.13 1.09 -14.04
N GLU A 45 -0.63 0.00 -13.83
CA GLU A 45 -2.01 0.11 -13.36
C GLU A 45 -2.08 0.55 -11.89
N HIS A 46 -1.13 0.10 -11.06
CA HIS A 46 -1.03 0.51 -9.67
C HIS A 46 -0.83 2.03 -9.53
N GLU A 47 0.11 2.59 -10.28
CA GLU A 47 0.40 4.02 -10.28
C GLU A 47 -0.79 4.83 -10.82
N ARG A 48 -1.47 4.33 -11.85
CA ARG A 48 -2.69 4.95 -12.38
C ARG A 48 -3.80 5.03 -11.34
N LEU A 49 -3.98 3.97 -10.56
CA LEU A 49 -4.98 3.93 -9.48
C LEU A 49 -4.58 4.87 -8.32
N HIS A 50 -3.30 4.94 -7.97
CA HIS A 50 -2.81 5.90 -6.98
C HIS A 50 -3.05 7.36 -7.40
N ALA A 51 -2.72 7.71 -8.65
CA ALA A 51 -2.96 9.05 -9.17
C ALA A 51 -4.46 9.43 -9.11
N MET A 52 -5.34 8.47 -9.42
CA MET A 52 -6.80 8.66 -9.30
C MET A 52 -7.23 8.90 -7.85
N LEU A 53 -6.66 8.16 -6.88
CA LEU A 53 -6.94 8.36 -5.45
C LEU A 53 -6.45 9.73 -4.97
N GLU A 54 -5.27 10.18 -5.39
CA GLU A 54 -4.77 11.52 -5.10
C GLU A 54 -5.70 12.61 -5.66
N GLU A 55 -6.10 12.48 -6.92
CA GLU A 55 -7.05 13.39 -7.57
C GLU A 55 -8.38 13.48 -6.81
N PHE A 56 -8.93 12.34 -6.38
CA PHE A 56 -10.15 12.31 -5.59
C PHE A 56 -9.96 12.90 -4.19
N SER A 57 -8.82 12.64 -3.55
CA SER A 57 -8.50 13.24 -2.25
C SER A 57 -8.41 14.76 -2.36
N MET A 58 -7.82 15.29 -3.44
CA MET A 58 -7.75 16.73 -3.68
C MET A 58 -9.13 17.35 -3.92
N ARG A 59 -10.00 16.65 -4.66
CA ARG A 59 -11.34 17.16 -5.04
C ARG A 59 -12.37 17.03 -3.93
N TYR A 60 -12.29 15.99 -3.11
CA TYR A 60 -13.35 15.59 -2.18
C TYR A 60 -12.89 15.38 -0.74
N GLY A 61 -11.57 15.43 -0.46
CA GLY A 61 -11.00 15.15 0.86
C GLY A 61 -11.03 16.31 1.86
N GLN A 62 -11.55 17.47 1.48
CA GLN A 62 -11.80 18.60 2.38
C GLN A 62 -13.26 18.55 2.83
N GLY A 63 -13.51 17.91 3.97
CA GLY A 63 -14.81 17.78 4.62
C GLY A 63 -14.67 17.30 6.06
#